data_AF-A0A178W6S5-F1
#
_entry.id   AF-A0A178W6S5-F1
#
_cell.length_a   1.000
_cell.length_b   1.000
_cell.length_c   1.000
_cell.angle_alpha   90.00
_cell.angle_beta   90.00
_cell.angle_gamma   90.00
#
_symmetry.space_group_name_H-M   'P 1'
#
loop_
_entity.id
_entity.type
_entity.pdbx_description
1 polymer ?
#
loop_
_entity_poly.entity_id
_entity_poly.type
_entity_poly.pdbx_seq_one_letter_code
_entity_poly.pdbx_strand_id
1 'polypeptide(L)'
;MAPFSSSSAEIKIARTAPFSSSAENKGNRQINGASSSASSCDAENAKSGGSRQLGKAAYMQGKHVDALQIFMWMHRKEMSFSTSEVALFVDIIGNTIGIAAAHSYLKKVDPNCDQMHNRTENWPAFVSLVKLETKLLKENGIVHATRPPK
;
A
#
# COMPACT_ATOMS: atom_id res chain seq x y z
N MET A 1 -46.53 31.13 -43.91
CA MET A 1 -45.81 31.29 -42.63
C MET A 1 -44.47 31.94 -42.91
N ALA A 2 -44.27 33.13 -42.36
CA ALA A 2 -43.00 33.81 -42.14
C ALA A 2 -43.23 34.73 -40.92
N PRO A 3 -42.22 35.28 -40.25
CA PRO A 3 -40.87 34.79 -39.90
C PRO A 3 -40.58 35.04 -38.38
N PHE A 4 -39.28 35.14 -38.01
CA PHE A 4 -38.68 35.56 -36.71
C PHE A 4 -38.40 34.42 -35.72
N SER A 5 -37.30 34.38 -34.94
CA SER A 5 -36.14 35.27 -34.74
C SER A 5 -35.16 34.57 -33.78
N SER A 6 -33.85 34.73 -34.03
CA SER A 6 -32.78 34.91 -33.02
C SER A 6 -31.47 35.06 -33.80
N SER A 7 -30.99 36.26 -34.12
CA SER A 7 -30.40 37.28 -33.23
C SER A 7 -29.33 36.66 -32.33
N SER A 8 -28.07 36.63 -32.77
CA SER A 8 -27.06 37.71 -32.72
C SER A 8 -26.26 37.69 -31.42
N ALA A 9 -24.97 37.34 -31.51
CA ALA A 9 -23.85 38.24 -31.19
C ALA A 9 -22.60 37.43 -30.84
N GLU A 10 -21.60 37.50 -31.73
CA GLU A 10 -20.20 37.25 -31.40
C GLU A 10 -19.75 38.24 -30.32
N ILE A 11 -19.02 37.76 -29.31
CA ILE A 11 -18.22 38.63 -28.44
C ILE A 11 -16.76 38.18 -28.55
N LYS A 12 -16.02 38.90 -29.42
CA LYS A 12 -14.57 39.00 -29.38
C LYS A 12 -14.18 39.81 -28.14
N ILE A 13 -13.31 39.27 -27.29
CA ILE A 13 -12.50 40.10 -26.40
C ILE A 13 -11.03 39.69 -26.57
N ALA A 14 -10.30 40.58 -27.23
CA ALA A 14 -8.86 40.56 -27.33
C ALA A 14 -8.25 41.16 -26.05
N ARG A 15 -7.07 40.64 -25.69
CA ARG A 15 -5.96 41.30 -24.97
C ARG A 15 -6.28 41.95 -23.61
N THR A 16 -5.53 41.55 -22.59
CA THR A 16 -4.51 42.38 -21.90
C THR A 16 -4.09 41.69 -20.61
N ALA A 17 -2.80 41.44 -20.46
CA ALA A 17 -2.19 40.99 -19.21
C ALA A 17 -2.08 42.17 -18.23
N PRO A 18 -2.06 41.88 -16.92
CA PRO A 18 -1.22 42.65 -16.02
C PRO A 18 -0.04 41.80 -15.52
N PHE A 19 1.17 42.21 -15.90
CA PHE A 19 2.34 42.25 -15.00
C PHE A 19 1.92 42.91 -13.67
N SER A 20 2.51 42.75 -12.49
CA SER A 20 3.73 42.14 -11.99
C SER A 20 3.64 42.23 -10.45
N SER A 21 4.27 41.32 -9.72
CA SER A 21 5.14 41.66 -8.57
C SER A 21 5.97 40.42 -8.25
N SER A 22 7.21 40.31 -8.75
CA SER A 22 8.45 40.92 -8.21
C SER A 22 9.00 40.14 -7.01
N ALA A 23 10.00 39.30 -7.29
CA ALA A 23 11.29 39.34 -6.61
C ALA A 23 12.28 38.45 -7.38
N GLU A 24 13.21 39.09 -8.08
CA GLU A 24 14.41 38.48 -8.62
C GLU A 24 15.35 38.05 -7.48
N ASN A 25 15.95 36.87 -7.57
CA ASN A 25 17.32 36.69 -7.14
C ASN A 25 18.06 35.72 -8.07
N LYS A 26 18.89 36.31 -8.94
CA LYS A 26 19.88 35.60 -9.77
C LYS A 26 21.11 35.31 -8.93
N GLY A 27 21.34 34.04 -8.62
CA GLY A 27 22.62 33.52 -8.13
C GLY A 27 23.08 32.38 -9.03
N ASN A 28 23.99 32.69 -9.94
CA ASN A 28 24.52 31.80 -10.97
C ASN A 28 25.66 30.93 -10.40
N ARG A 29 25.61 29.60 -10.53
CA ARG A 29 26.84 28.78 -10.68
C ARG A 29 26.58 27.40 -11.28
N GLN A 30 27.03 27.27 -12.52
CA GLN A 30 27.26 26.05 -13.27
C GLN A 30 28.50 25.34 -12.71
N ILE A 31 28.40 24.05 -12.38
CA ILE A 31 29.55 23.13 -12.37
C ILE A 31 29.22 21.92 -13.25
N ASN A 32 30.12 21.71 -14.20
CA ASN A 32 30.07 20.67 -15.22
C ASN A 32 30.49 19.33 -14.62
N GLY A 33 30.02 18.24 -15.23
CA GLY A 33 30.79 16.99 -15.30
C GLY A 33 30.38 15.87 -14.35
N ALA A 34 29.42 15.05 -14.79
CA ALA A 34 29.57 13.60 -14.75
C ALA A 34 28.67 13.03 -15.84
N SER A 35 29.29 12.47 -16.88
CA SER A 35 28.61 11.67 -17.89
C SER A 35 27.86 10.54 -17.20
N SER A 36 26.54 10.65 -17.14
CA SER A 36 25.66 9.58 -16.73
C SER A 36 25.69 8.49 -17.80
N SER A 37 26.68 7.61 -17.75
CA SER A 37 26.44 6.22 -18.12
C SER A 37 25.53 5.64 -17.05
N ALA A 38 24.23 5.96 -17.15
CA ALA A 38 23.20 5.33 -16.35
C ALA A 38 23.17 3.86 -16.73
N SER A 39 23.88 3.07 -15.93
CA SER A 39 23.75 1.63 -15.83
C SER A 39 22.26 1.27 -15.76
N SER A 40 21.86 0.29 -16.56
CA SER A 40 20.48 -0.09 -16.87
C SER A 40 19.72 -0.75 -15.71
N CYS A 41 19.66 -0.15 -14.53
CA CYS A 41 19.12 -0.80 -13.34
C CYS A 41 18.24 0.08 -12.45
N ASP A 42 17.28 0.85 -13.00
CA ASP A 42 16.43 1.74 -12.17
C ASP A 42 14.92 1.75 -12.48
N ALA A 43 14.44 1.02 -13.50
CA ALA A 43 13.01 1.06 -13.84
C ALA A 43 12.12 0.14 -12.97
N GLU A 44 12.64 -1.01 -12.50
CA GLU A 44 11.84 -2.00 -11.77
C GLU A 44 11.56 -1.59 -10.30
N ASN A 45 12.45 -0.79 -9.69
CA ASN A 45 12.35 -0.47 -8.26
C ASN A 45 11.34 0.66 -7.97
N ALA A 46 11.12 1.57 -8.92
CA ALA A 46 10.07 2.60 -8.82
C ALA A 46 8.65 2.00 -8.84
N LYS A 47 8.46 0.87 -9.54
CA LYS A 47 7.18 0.13 -9.58
C LYS A 47 6.90 -0.61 -8.28
N SER A 48 7.95 -1.17 -7.64
CA SER A 48 7.92 -1.85 -6.35
C SER A 48 7.43 -0.94 -5.21
N GLY A 49 7.92 0.30 -5.13
CA GLY A 49 7.51 1.27 -4.10
C GLY A 49 6.03 1.66 -4.18
N GLY A 50 5.53 1.88 -5.40
CA GLY A 50 4.12 2.23 -5.63
C GLY A 50 3.17 1.10 -5.24
N SER A 51 3.48 -0.14 -5.59
CA SER A 51 2.64 -1.31 -5.23
C SER A 51 2.55 -1.52 -3.71
N ARG A 52 3.65 -1.32 -2.97
CA ARG A 52 3.66 -1.43 -1.50
C ARG A 52 2.70 -0.44 -0.84
N GLN A 53 2.77 0.82 -1.27
CA GLN A 53 1.94 1.89 -0.72
C GLN A 53 0.46 1.70 -1.10
N LEU A 54 0.20 1.27 -2.34
CA LEU A 54 -1.14 0.97 -2.81
C LEU A 54 -1.78 -0.19 -2.03
N GLY A 55 -1.06 -1.29 -1.83
CA GLY A 55 -1.54 -2.44 -1.06
C GLY A 55 -1.86 -2.08 0.39
N LYS A 56 -0.96 -1.31 1.04
CA LYS A 56 -1.19 -0.80 2.40
C LYS A 56 -2.41 0.13 2.46
N ALA A 57 -2.54 1.06 1.51
CA ALA A 57 -3.68 1.97 1.46
C ALA A 57 -5.01 1.23 1.25
N ALA A 58 -5.05 0.23 0.36
CA ALA A 58 -6.23 -0.61 0.14
C ALA A 58 -6.63 -1.36 1.42
N TYR A 59 -5.66 -1.92 2.16
CA TYR A 59 -5.90 -2.59 3.43
C TYR A 59 -6.51 -1.63 4.48
N MET A 60 -5.94 -0.43 4.61
CA MET A 60 -6.44 0.58 5.56
C MET A 60 -7.84 1.11 5.19
N GLN A 61 -8.23 1.05 3.92
CA GLN A 61 -9.59 1.35 3.45
C GLN A 61 -10.58 0.19 3.64
N GLY A 62 -10.16 -0.93 4.24
CA GLY A 62 -11.00 -2.13 4.40
C GLY A 62 -11.20 -2.94 3.12
N LYS A 63 -10.49 -2.59 2.04
CA LYS A 63 -10.55 -3.30 0.75
C LYS A 63 -9.61 -4.50 0.78
N HIS A 64 -9.93 -5.48 1.61
CA HIS A 64 -9.04 -6.61 1.88
C HIS A 64 -8.76 -7.47 0.63
N VAL A 65 -9.72 -7.61 -0.29
CA VAL A 65 -9.56 -8.36 -1.54
C VAL A 65 -8.60 -7.65 -2.50
N ASP A 66 -8.72 -6.32 -2.65
CA ASP A 66 -7.82 -5.52 -3.49
C ASP A 66 -6.39 -5.56 -2.94
N ALA A 67 -6.25 -5.42 -1.61
CA ALA A 67 -4.97 -5.54 -0.93
C ALA A 67 -4.35 -6.93 -1.16
N LEU A 68 -5.14 -8.01 -1.05
CA LEU A 68 -4.69 -9.37 -1.32
C LEU A 68 -4.13 -9.50 -2.75
N GLN A 69 -4.85 -8.99 -3.76
CA GLN A 69 -4.41 -9.08 -5.15
C GLN A 69 -3.06 -8.39 -5.38
N ILE A 70 -2.86 -7.22 -4.77
CA ILE A 70 -1.61 -6.47 -4.87
C ILE A 70 -0.46 -7.23 -4.20
N PHE A 71 -0.65 -7.70 -2.97
CA PHE A 71 0.38 -8.45 -2.24
C PHE A 71 0.69 -9.80 -2.90
N MET A 72 -0.30 -10.50 -3.44
CA MET A 72 -0.08 -11.72 -4.22
C MET A 72 0.72 -11.44 -5.49
N TRP A 73 0.46 -10.33 -6.18
CA TRP A 73 1.25 -9.93 -7.35
C TRP A 73 2.71 -9.66 -6.96
N MET A 74 2.95 -8.94 -5.86
CA MET A 74 4.29 -8.71 -5.33
C MET A 74 5.00 -10.02 -4.98
N HIS A 75 4.29 -10.95 -4.35
CA HIS A 75 4.83 -12.27 -4.00
C HIS A 75 5.20 -13.10 -5.24
N ARG A 76 4.35 -13.08 -6.29
CA ARG A 76 4.65 -13.74 -7.59
C ARG A 76 5.83 -13.12 -8.32
N LYS A 77 6.09 -11.84 -8.07
CA LYS A 77 7.27 -11.13 -8.57
C LYS A 77 8.51 -11.34 -7.72
N GLU A 78 8.45 -12.25 -6.73
CA GLU A 78 9.53 -12.58 -5.82
C GLU A 78 10.11 -11.34 -5.11
N MET A 79 9.26 -10.34 -4.89
CA MET A 79 9.68 -9.15 -4.15
C MET A 79 9.90 -9.52 -2.69
N SER A 80 10.99 -9.04 -2.11
CA SER A 80 11.27 -9.18 -0.69
C SER A 80 10.26 -8.38 0.12
N PHE A 81 9.67 -9.04 1.11
CA PHE A 81 8.83 -8.40 2.12
C PHE A 81 9.66 -8.11 3.36
N SER A 82 9.44 -6.95 3.97
CA SER A 82 9.89 -6.72 5.33
C SER A 82 9.03 -7.53 6.32
N THR A 83 9.52 -7.72 7.55
CA THR A 83 8.78 -8.43 8.60
C THR A 83 7.39 -7.82 8.87
N SER A 84 7.26 -6.50 8.78
CA SER A 84 5.97 -5.80 8.90
C SER A 84 5.04 -6.03 7.71
N GLU A 85 5.59 -6.20 6.51
CA GLU A 85 4.80 -6.51 5.32
C GLU A 85 4.36 -7.97 5.28
N VAL A 86 5.19 -8.90 5.75
CA VAL A 86 4.80 -10.31 5.97
C VAL A 86 3.63 -10.36 6.94
N ALA A 87 3.70 -9.61 8.05
CA ALA A 87 2.62 -9.56 9.03
C ALA A 87 1.33 -9.00 8.46
N LEU A 88 1.41 -7.95 7.64
CA LEU A 88 0.25 -7.38 6.95
C LEU A 88 -0.33 -8.37 5.95
N PHE A 89 0.51 -9.09 5.21
CA PHE A 89 0.05 -10.07 4.23
C PHE A 89 -0.63 -11.29 4.89
N VAL A 90 -0.07 -11.79 5.99
CA VAL A 90 -0.71 -12.85 6.81
C VAL A 90 -2.07 -12.40 7.32
N ASP A 91 -2.18 -11.16 7.82
CA ASP A 91 -3.46 -10.60 8.28
C ASP A 91 -4.46 -10.48 7.11
N ILE A 92 -4.02 -10.01 5.94
CA ILE A 92 -4.85 -9.95 4.72
C ILE A 92 -5.35 -11.35 4.32
N ILE A 93 -4.47 -12.35 4.25
CA ILE A 93 -4.83 -13.73 3.90
C ILE A 93 -5.84 -14.29 4.91
N GLY A 94 -5.60 -14.07 6.21
CA GLY A 94 -6.47 -14.55 7.27
C GLY A 94 -7.88 -13.97 7.21
N ASN A 95 -8.01 -12.68 6.90
CA ASN A 95 -9.30 -12.00 6.77
C ASN A 95 -10.03 -12.30 5.44
N THR A 96 -9.34 -12.80 4.40
CA THR A 96 -9.93 -12.98 3.06
C THR A 96 -10.10 -14.44 2.66
N ILE A 97 -9.04 -15.23 2.78
CA ILE A 97 -9.01 -16.66 2.41
C ILE A 97 -9.29 -17.52 3.64
N GLY A 98 -8.76 -17.12 4.79
CA GLY A 98 -8.97 -17.79 6.07
C GLY A 98 -7.69 -18.06 6.84
N ILE A 99 -7.86 -18.32 8.14
CA ILE A 99 -6.76 -18.50 9.10
C ILE A 99 -5.84 -19.67 8.72
N ALA A 100 -6.40 -20.79 8.24
CA ALA A 100 -5.60 -21.94 7.83
C ALA A 100 -4.64 -21.63 6.66
N ALA A 101 -5.07 -20.78 5.73
CA ALA A 101 -4.22 -20.34 4.62
C ALA A 101 -3.12 -19.39 5.12
N ALA A 102 -3.45 -18.50 6.06
CA ALA A 102 -2.49 -17.60 6.69
C ALA A 102 -1.40 -18.38 7.43
N HIS A 103 -1.77 -19.43 8.17
CA HIS A 103 -0.85 -20.32 8.86
C HIS A 103 0.05 -21.10 7.88
N SER A 104 -0.52 -21.59 6.78
CA SER A 104 0.21 -22.31 5.74
C SER A 104 1.23 -21.41 5.04
N TYR A 105 0.86 -20.14 4.79
CA TYR A 105 1.76 -19.14 4.22
C TYR A 105 2.92 -18.83 5.17
N LEU A 106 2.63 -18.52 6.44
CA LEU A 106 3.65 -18.18 7.43
C LEU A 106 4.66 -19.32 7.60
N LYS A 107 4.19 -20.57 7.70
CA LYS A 107 5.06 -21.75 7.79
C LYS A 107 5.96 -21.95 6.56
N LYS A 108 5.51 -21.52 5.37
CA LYS A 108 6.30 -21.58 4.14
C LYS A 108 7.39 -20.51 4.11
N VAL A 109 7.08 -19.31 4.58
CA VAL A 109 8.02 -18.17 4.62
C VAL A 109 9.03 -18.33 5.75
N ASP A 110 8.57 -18.79 6.90
CA ASP A 110 9.36 -18.96 8.12
C ASP A 110 8.87 -20.20 8.89
N PRO A 111 9.45 -21.38 8.62
CA PRO A 111 9.07 -22.62 9.26
C PRO A 111 9.26 -22.64 10.78
N ASN A 112 10.16 -21.80 11.28
CA ASN A 112 10.52 -21.71 12.70
C ASN A 112 9.75 -20.60 13.42
N CYS A 113 8.82 -19.92 12.74
CA CYS A 113 8.00 -18.88 13.35
C CYS A 113 7.03 -19.47 14.37
N ASP A 114 7.46 -19.49 15.62
CA ASP A 114 6.70 -19.99 16.76
C ASP A 114 6.56 -18.92 17.86
N GLN A 115 5.96 -19.30 19.00
CA GLN A 115 5.74 -18.41 20.15
C GLN A 115 7.05 -17.91 20.82
N MET A 116 8.17 -18.59 20.59
CA MET A 116 9.48 -18.25 21.18
C MET A 116 10.39 -17.50 20.21
N HIS A 117 9.91 -17.20 19.00
CA HIS A 117 10.71 -16.57 17.95
C HIS A 117 11.19 -15.16 18.33
N ASN A 118 12.36 -14.78 17.80
CA ASN A 118 12.94 -13.47 18.07
C ASN A 118 12.00 -12.35 17.63
N ARG A 119 11.78 -11.36 18.50
CA ARG A 119 10.87 -10.23 18.25
C ARG A 119 11.25 -9.36 17.04
N THR A 120 12.49 -9.48 16.55
CA THR A 120 13.02 -8.77 15.38
C THR A 120 12.73 -9.46 14.05
N GLU A 121 12.28 -10.72 14.06
CA GLU A 121 12.00 -11.53 12.87
C GLU A 121 10.51 -11.43 12.49
N ASN A 122 9.91 -12.50 11.95
CA ASN A 122 8.51 -12.53 11.55
C ASN A 122 7.52 -12.66 12.74
N TRP A 123 7.99 -12.43 13.97
CA TRP A 123 7.14 -12.35 15.17
C TRP A 123 5.87 -11.50 14.99
N PRO A 124 5.90 -10.32 14.33
CA PRO A 124 4.69 -9.55 14.09
C PRO A 124 3.63 -10.31 13.28
N ALA A 125 4.04 -11.22 12.38
CA ALA A 125 3.13 -12.03 11.59
C ALA A 125 2.46 -13.13 12.41
N PHE A 126 3.21 -13.76 13.32
CA PHE A 126 2.64 -14.68 14.31
C PHE A 126 1.60 -13.99 15.20
N VAL A 127 1.90 -12.77 15.68
CA VAL A 127 0.96 -11.97 16.48
C VAL A 127 -0.32 -11.66 15.71
N SER A 128 -0.22 -11.29 14.43
CA SER A 128 -1.39 -11.09 13.56
C SER A 128 -2.25 -12.35 13.46
N LEU A 129 -1.63 -13.53 13.33
CA LEU A 129 -2.32 -14.80 13.25
C LEU A 129 -3.08 -15.13 14.55
N VAL A 130 -2.43 -15.01 15.71
CA VAL A 130 -3.07 -15.20 17.03
C VAL A 130 -4.25 -14.24 17.23
N LYS A 131 -4.11 -13.00 16.76
CA LYS A 131 -5.20 -12.00 16.81
C LYS A 131 -6.40 -12.44 15.98
N LEU A 132 -6.18 -13.00 14.79
CA LEU A 132 -7.24 -13.53 13.94
C LEU A 132 -7.95 -14.72 14.57
N GLU A 133 -7.19 -15.67 15.13
CA GLU A 133 -7.75 -16.82 15.86
C GLU A 133 -8.60 -16.38 17.04
N THR A 134 -8.09 -15.43 17.83
CA THR A 134 -8.81 -14.88 18.99
C THR A 134 -10.10 -14.19 18.57
N LYS A 135 -10.10 -13.45 17.45
CA LYS A 135 -11.32 -12.83 16.90
C LYS A 135 -12.34 -13.89 16.49
N LEU A 136 -11.91 -14.92 15.76
CA LEU A 136 -12.79 -16.00 15.32
C LEU A 136 -13.39 -16.77 16.49
N LEU A 137 -12.62 -17.03 17.56
CA LEU A 137 -13.14 -17.65 18.78
C LEU A 137 -14.20 -16.78 19.47
N LYS A 138 -13.97 -15.46 19.53
CA LYS A 138 -14.94 -14.51 20.09
C LYS A 138 -16.22 -14.43 19.27
N GLU A 139 -16.10 -14.37 17.94
CA GLU A 139 -17.25 -14.37 17.02
C GLU A 139 -18.06 -15.68 17.13
N ASN A 140 -17.37 -16.80 17.34
CA ASN A 140 -18.01 -18.10 17.56
C ASN A 140 -18.59 -18.28 18.97
N GLY A 141 -18.60 -17.25 19.81
CA GLY A 141 -19.14 -17.30 21.17
C GLY A 141 -18.32 -18.13 22.16
N ILE A 142 -17.11 -18.54 21.78
CA ILE A 142 -16.18 -19.26 22.65
C ILE A 142 -15.40 -18.21 23.46
N VAL A 143 -16.07 -17.63 24.45
CA VAL A 143 -15.39 -16.84 25.49
C VAL A 143 -14.54 -17.83 26.28
N HIS A 144 -13.22 -17.60 26.36
CA HIS A 144 -12.36 -18.37 27.26
C HIS A 144 -13.04 -18.42 28.63
N ALA A 145 -13.44 -19.61 29.05
CA ALA A 145 -13.84 -19.86 30.43
C ALA A 145 -12.60 -19.62 31.29
N THR A 146 -12.34 -18.36 31.66
CA THR A 146 -11.38 -18.05 32.71
C THR A 146 -11.90 -18.72 33.96
N ARG A 147 -11.18 -19.78 34.39
CA ARG A 147 -11.42 -20.46 35.66
C ARG A 147 -11.56 -19.40 36.75
N PRO A 148 -12.62 -19.42 37.56
CA PRO A 148 -12.67 -18.54 38.71
C PRO A 148 -11.51 -18.88 39.66
N PRO A 149 -10.91 -17.89 40.33
CA PRO A 149 -9.90 -18.13 41.35
C PRO A 149 -10.51 -18.95 42.48
N LYS A 150 -9.71 -19.89 43.01
CA LYS A 150 -10.07 -20.73 44.17
C LYS A 150 -10.20 -19.91 45.44
#